data_AF-A0A539E6W9-F1
#
_entry.id   AF-A0A539E6W9-F1
#
_cell.length_a   1.000
_cell.length_b   1.000
_cell.length_c   1.000
_cell.angle_alpha   90.00
_cell.angle_beta   90.00
_cell.angle_gamma   90.00
#
_symmetry.space_group_name_H-M   'P 1'
#
loop_
_entity.id
_entity.type
_entity.pdbx_description
1 polymer ?
#
loop_
_entity_poly.entity_id
_entity_poly.type
_entity_poly.pdbx_seq_one_letter_code
_entity_poly.pdbx_strand_id
1 'polypeptide(L)'
;MSETVLDLVEWIPPGPGPWQQDSAHNPVAQTLLMQEMYPDGFNRGFVEAFAAYGVLLDCLAMGAVNGFTYHQPQPFDLPGPDGPRSPEWIGAEIGRRAGVAQQAFDDKIWRAAMRRWDDEVKPAASSRHDQLASVDLDELGLRAMRDHVHQCADQVREMVYQHHRFNAHALVPVGDFILHASGWTGRPPVSLFGVFEGYSPVSNVASPDVFPALDALRADSDALAVLA
;
A
#
# COMPACT_ATOMS: atom_id res chain seq x y z
N MET A 1 -45.53 21.67 -10.76
CA MET A 1 -44.35 21.52 -9.89
C MET A 1 -44.13 20.04 -9.71
N SER A 2 -43.23 19.45 -10.51
CA SER A 2 -42.88 18.03 -10.39
C SER A 2 -41.99 17.90 -9.16
N GLU A 3 -42.46 17.18 -8.14
CA GLU A 3 -41.58 16.71 -7.07
C GLU A 3 -40.51 15.85 -7.72
N THR A 4 -39.27 16.34 -7.73
CA THR A 4 -38.11 15.50 -8.01
C THR A 4 -38.05 14.49 -6.88
N VAL A 5 -38.52 13.28 -7.13
CA VAL A 5 -38.20 12.13 -6.29
C VAL A 5 -36.68 12.01 -6.35
N LEU A 6 -36.01 12.49 -5.30
CA LEU A 6 -34.64 12.07 -5.03
C LEU A 6 -34.78 10.58 -4.75
N ASP A 7 -34.50 9.75 -5.75
CA ASP A 7 -34.29 8.32 -5.52
C ASP A 7 -33.22 8.23 -4.43
N LEU A 8 -33.65 7.79 -3.24
CA LEU A 8 -32.75 7.64 -2.10
C LEU A 8 -31.76 6.55 -2.48
N VAL A 9 -30.54 6.96 -2.77
CA VAL A 9 -29.43 6.03 -2.99
C VAL A 9 -29.18 5.32 -1.67
N GLU A 10 -29.54 4.04 -1.61
CA GLU A 10 -29.33 3.21 -0.43
C GLU A 10 -27.83 3.00 -0.21
N TRP A 11 -27.37 3.20 1.02
CA TRP A 11 -26.00 2.87 1.41
C TRP A 11 -26.00 1.49 2.05
N ILE A 12 -25.45 0.50 1.34
CA ILE A 12 -25.28 -0.87 1.83
C ILE A 12 -23.79 -1.04 2.15
N PRO A 13 -23.42 -1.32 3.42
CA PRO A 13 -22.01 -1.47 3.78
C PRO A 13 -21.38 -2.66 3.03
N PRO A 14 -20.09 -2.59 2.67
CA PRO A 14 -19.41 -3.71 1.99
C PRO A 14 -19.36 -4.99 2.85
N GLY A 15 -19.49 -4.86 4.16
CA GLY A 15 -19.56 -5.97 5.11
C GLY A 15 -19.85 -5.48 6.53
N PRO A 16 -19.91 -6.39 7.53
CA PRO A 16 -20.14 -6.03 8.93
C PRO A 16 -19.10 -5.07 9.49
N GLY A 17 -19.46 -4.36 10.56
CA GLY A 17 -18.56 -3.45 11.28
C GLY A 17 -18.52 -2.03 10.70
N PRO A 18 -17.76 -1.13 11.34
CA PRO A 18 -17.65 0.25 10.89
C PRO A 18 -16.82 0.34 9.62
N TRP A 19 -17.25 1.20 8.70
CA TRP A 19 -16.54 1.55 7.47
C TRP A 19 -16.38 3.06 7.43
N GLN A 20 -15.18 3.52 7.09
CA GLN A 20 -14.88 4.94 6.97
C GLN A 20 -14.58 5.29 5.51
N GLN A 21 -15.24 6.33 5.00
CA GLN A 21 -14.97 6.82 3.66
C GLN A 21 -13.53 7.34 3.58
N ASP A 22 -12.81 6.97 2.52
CA ASP A 22 -11.49 7.50 2.21
C ASP A 22 -11.56 8.78 1.38
N SER A 23 -11.82 9.89 2.05
CA SER A 23 -11.78 11.22 1.42
C SER A 23 -10.37 11.74 1.18
N ALA A 24 -9.33 11.11 1.73
CA ALA A 24 -7.96 11.56 1.58
C ALA A 24 -7.37 11.13 0.23
N HIS A 25 -7.64 9.88 -0.19
CA HIS A 25 -7.11 9.34 -1.44
C HIS A 25 -8.15 9.39 -2.56
N ASN A 26 -9.42 9.15 -2.26
CA ASN A 26 -10.52 9.13 -3.24
C ASN A 26 -11.65 10.09 -2.83
N PRO A 27 -11.42 11.43 -2.89
CA PRO A 27 -12.37 12.43 -2.41
C PRO A 27 -13.67 12.49 -3.22
N VAL A 28 -13.70 11.88 -4.41
CA VAL A 28 -14.82 11.89 -5.35
C VAL A 28 -15.18 10.48 -5.78
N ALA A 29 -16.41 10.33 -6.26
CA ALA A 29 -16.92 9.08 -6.78
C ALA A 29 -16.02 8.55 -7.93
N GLN A 30 -15.62 7.30 -7.82
CA GLN A 30 -14.82 6.56 -8.78
C GLN A 30 -15.71 5.91 -9.85
N THR A 31 -15.12 5.62 -11.01
CA THR A 31 -15.81 4.88 -12.08
C THR A 31 -16.15 3.46 -11.62
N LEU A 32 -17.17 2.84 -12.21
CA LEU A 32 -17.53 1.45 -11.90
C LEU A 32 -16.36 0.49 -12.12
N LEU A 33 -15.59 0.71 -13.19
CA LEU A 33 -14.42 -0.09 -13.50
C LEU A 33 -13.39 -0.07 -12.35
N MET A 34 -13.13 1.10 -11.75
CA MET A 34 -12.21 1.20 -10.61
C MET A 34 -12.79 0.56 -9.35
N GLN A 35 -14.10 0.70 -9.11
CA GLN A 35 -14.77 0.05 -7.98
C GLN A 35 -14.70 -1.47 -8.06
N GLU A 36 -14.68 -2.05 -9.27
CA GLU A 36 -14.54 -3.50 -9.47
C GLU A 36 -13.09 -3.99 -9.43
N MET A 37 -12.14 -3.22 -9.95
CA MET A 37 -10.75 -3.68 -10.09
C MET A 37 -9.91 -3.49 -8.83
N TYR A 38 -10.16 -2.44 -8.06
CA TYR A 38 -9.24 -2.04 -6.98
C TYR A 38 -9.35 -2.91 -5.71
N PRO A 39 -10.56 -3.22 -5.19
CA PRO A 39 -10.68 -3.86 -3.87
C PRO A 39 -10.00 -5.23 -3.75
N ASP A 40 -10.08 -6.10 -4.77
CA ASP A 40 -9.47 -7.44 -4.70
C ASP A 40 -7.95 -7.35 -4.48
N GLY A 41 -7.27 -6.61 -5.35
CA GLY A 41 -5.82 -6.44 -5.26
C GLY A 41 -5.41 -5.75 -3.96
N PHE A 42 -6.15 -4.71 -3.56
CA PHE A 42 -5.90 -3.98 -2.33
C PHE A 42 -5.93 -4.89 -1.10
N ASN A 43 -7.04 -5.63 -0.95
CA ASN A 43 -7.27 -6.49 0.20
C ASN A 43 -6.23 -7.61 0.25
N ARG A 44 -5.99 -8.29 -0.88
CA ARG A 44 -4.97 -9.34 -0.99
C ARG A 44 -3.57 -8.82 -0.64
N GLY A 45 -3.23 -7.63 -1.13
CA GLY A 45 -1.93 -7.02 -0.89
C GLY A 45 -1.70 -6.69 0.58
N PHE A 46 -2.69 -6.09 1.24
CA PHE A 46 -2.59 -5.78 2.67
C PHE A 46 -2.57 -7.02 3.56
N VAL A 47 -3.32 -8.08 3.22
CA VAL A 47 -3.25 -9.36 3.94
C VAL A 47 -1.82 -9.91 3.93
N GLU A 48 -1.18 -9.96 2.75
CA GLU A 48 0.22 -10.42 2.64
C GLU A 48 1.19 -9.49 3.38
N ALA A 49 1.05 -8.19 3.19
CA ALA A 49 1.92 -7.20 3.81
C ALA A 49 1.84 -7.24 5.34
N PHE A 50 0.64 -7.33 5.91
CA PHE A 50 0.45 -7.37 7.36
C PHE A 50 0.94 -8.69 7.97
N ALA A 51 0.70 -9.81 7.28
CA ALA A 51 1.19 -11.11 7.71
C ALA A 51 2.72 -11.16 7.79
N ALA A 52 3.43 -10.56 6.83
CA ALA A 52 4.89 -10.52 6.80
C ALA A 52 5.53 -9.75 7.98
N TYR A 53 4.77 -8.85 8.62
CA TYR A 53 5.24 -8.03 9.73
C TYR A 53 4.58 -8.34 11.07
N GLY A 54 3.75 -9.39 11.15
CA GLY A 54 3.07 -9.76 12.39
C GLY A 54 2.13 -8.68 12.93
N VAL A 55 1.53 -7.87 12.06
CA VAL A 55 0.59 -6.81 12.46
C VAL A 55 -0.64 -7.45 13.14
N LEU A 56 -1.20 -6.81 14.16
CA LEU A 56 -2.44 -7.24 14.82
C LEU A 56 -3.72 -6.89 14.02
N LEU A 57 -3.56 -6.64 12.72
CA LEU A 57 -4.64 -6.50 11.76
C LEU A 57 -4.45 -7.61 10.72
N ASP A 58 -5.54 -8.24 10.31
CA ASP A 58 -5.51 -9.17 9.17
C ASP A 58 -5.54 -8.42 7.85
N CYS A 59 -6.25 -7.29 7.79
CA CYS A 59 -6.38 -6.50 6.58
C CYS A 59 -6.70 -5.04 6.91
N LEU A 60 -6.24 -4.11 6.09
CA LEU A 60 -6.97 -2.88 5.88
C LEU A 60 -7.93 -3.20 4.74
N ALA A 61 -9.18 -3.52 5.04
CA ALA A 61 -10.14 -3.89 4.01
C ALA A 61 -10.62 -2.65 3.28
N MET A 62 -10.76 -2.77 1.96
CA MET A 62 -11.37 -1.79 1.07
C MET A 62 -12.67 -2.36 0.50
N GLY A 63 -13.68 -1.49 0.41
CA GLY A 63 -14.89 -1.71 -0.36
C GLY A 63 -15.32 -0.42 -1.05
N ALA A 64 -16.21 -0.55 -2.03
CA ALA A 64 -16.82 0.59 -2.70
C ALA A 64 -18.33 0.58 -2.51
N VAL A 65 -18.91 1.73 -2.18
CA VAL A 65 -20.36 1.92 -2.07
C VAL A 65 -20.72 3.20 -2.79
N ASN A 66 -21.62 3.11 -3.77
CA ASN A 66 -22.15 4.26 -4.52
C ASN A 66 -21.07 5.16 -5.14
N GLY A 67 -19.98 4.59 -5.66
CA GLY A 67 -18.86 5.37 -6.21
C GLY A 67 -17.75 5.66 -5.22
N PHE A 68 -17.98 5.58 -3.92
CA PHE A 68 -17.01 6.01 -2.92
C PHE A 68 -16.26 4.83 -2.31
N THR A 69 -14.96 5.03 -2.08
CA THR A 69 -14.10 4.06 -1.41
C THR A 69 -14.25 4.17 0.10
N TYR A 70 -14.35 3.02 0.76
CA TYR A 70 -14.38 2.90 2.20
C TYR A 70 -13.31 1.93 2.67
N HIS A 71 -12.75 2.23 3.84
CA HIS A 71 -11.80 1.36 4.52
C HIS A 71 -12.34 0.86 5.86
N GLN A 72 -11.87 -0.32 6.23
CA GLN A 72 -12.09 -0.92 7.53
C GLN A 72 -10.80 -1.61 8.00
N PRO A 73 -10.18 -1.16 9.10
CA PRO A 73 -9.16 -1.95 9.78
C PRO A 73 -9.79 -3.20 10.36
N GLN A 74 -9.37 -4.38 9.89
CA GLN A 74 -9.86 -5.67 10.34
C GLN A 74 -8.86 -6.26 11.33
N PRO A 75 -9.18 -6.32 12.64
CA PRO A 75 -8.32 -6.97 13.60
C PRO A 75 -8.25 -8.48 13.35
N PHE A 76 -7.15 -9.11 13.74
CA PHE A 76 -6.93 -10.54 13.51
C PHE A 76 -7.93 -11.46 14.25
N ASP A 77 -8.66 -10.92 15.23
CA ASP A 77 -9.66 -11.61 16.03
C ASP A 77 -11.10 -11.17 15.69
N LEU A 78 -11.30 -10.46 14.57
CA LEU A 78 -12.63 -10.07 14.11
C LEU A 78 -13.55 -11.31 14.07
N PRO A 79 -14.71 -11.29 14.76
CA PRO A 79 -15.59 -12.46 14.82
C PRO A 79 -16.05 -12.90 13.43
N GLY A 80 -15.78 -14.16 13.10
CA GLY A 80 -16.26 -14.79 11.87
C GLY A 80 -17.66 -15.41 12.04
N PRO A 81 -18.12 -16.19 11.05
CA PRO A 81 -19.40 -16.90 11.12
C PRO A 81 -19.47 -17.88 12.31
N ASP A 82 -18.32 -18.40 12.75
CA ASP A 82 -18.19 -19.30 13.90
C ASP A 82 -18.19 -18.56 15.26
N GLY A 83 -18.34 -17.23 15.27
CA GLY A 83 -18.34 -16.40 16.46
C GLY A 83 -16.94 -15.93 16.91
N PRO A 84 -16.83 -15.34 18.12
CA PRO A 84 -15.57 -14.81 18.63
C PRO A 84 -14.56 -15.92 18.97
N ARG A 85 -13.27 -15.60 18.85
CA ARG A 85 -12.17 -16.52 19.24
C ARG A 85 -12.03 -16.61 20.76
N SER A 86 -11.51 -17.74 21.26
CA SER A 86 -11.28 -17.90 22.69
C SER A 86 -10.10 -17.03 23.16
N PRO A 87 -10.09 -16.57 24.43
CA PRO A 87 -8.96 -15.81 24.97
C PRO A 87 -7.61 -16.53 24.85
N GLU A 88 -7.59 -17.86 24.98
CA GLU A 88 -6.39 -18.67 24.85
C GLU A 88 -5.85 -18.64 23.41
N TRP A 89 -6.75 -18.71 22.42
CA TRP A 89 -6.36 -18.58 21.01
C TRP A 89 -5.82 -17.19 20.71
N ILE A 90 -6.50 -16.13 21.21
CA ILE A 90 -6.08 -14.74 21.02
C ILE A 90 -4.67 -14.53 21.58
N GLY A 91 -4.42 -15.01 22.81
CA GLY A 91 -3.09 -14.92 23.43
C GLY A 91 -2.01 -15.66 22.65
N ALA A 92 -2.30 -16.87 22.16
CA ALA A 92 -1.37 -17.64 21.33
C ALA A 92 -1.06 -16.94 19.99
N GLU A 93 -2.07 -16.35 19.36
CA GLU A 93 -1.93 -15.66 18.08
C GLU A 93 -1.16 -14.34 18.21
N ILE A 94 -1.38 -13.58 19.30
CA ILE A 94 -0.55 -12.41 19.64
C ILE A 94 0.91 -12.84 19.80
N GLY A 95 1.17 -13.93 20.53
CA GLY A 95 2.52 -14.45 20.72
C GLY A 95 3.19 -14.84 19.39
N ARG A 96 2.46 -15.54 18.51
CA ARG A 96 2.95 -15.90 17.18
C ARG A 96 3.29 -14.67 16.34
N ARG A 97 2.37 -13.69 16.29
CA ARG A 97 2.55 -12.44 15.52
C ARG A 97 3.70 -11.59 16.06
N ALA A 98 3.86 -11.51 17.38
CA ALA A 98 5.00 -10.84 18.00
C ALA A 98 6.33 -11.52 17.60
N GLY A 99 6.36 -12.85 17.53
CA GLY A 99 7.52 -13.60 17.01
C GLY A 99 7.84 -13.28 15.54
N VAL A 100 6.81 -13.18 14.68
CA VAL A 100 6.98 -12.76 13.28
C VAL A 100 7.50 -11.33 13.19
N ALA A 101 6.93 -10.41 13.98
CA ALA A 101 7.39 -9.02 14.01
C ALA A 101 8.86 -8.93 14.43
N GLN A 102 9.26 -9.63 15.50
CA GLN A 102 10.66 -9.69 15.94
C GLN A 102 11.57 -10.18 14.81
N GLN A 103 11.22 -11.29 14.17
CA GLN A 103 12.00 -11.83 13.06
C GLN A 103 12.08 -10.86 11.88
N ALA A 104 10.99 -10.18 11.53
CA ALA A 104 10.97 -9.21 10.43
C ALA A 104 11.99 -8.07 10.63
N PHE A 105 12.18 -7.62 11.87
CA PHE A 105 13.18 -6.62 12.25
C PHE A 105 14.60 -7.18 12.34
N ASP A 106 14.77 -8.37 12.92
CA ASP A 106 16.08 -9.04 13.01
C ASP A 106 16.66 -9.29 11.62
N ASP A 107 15.83 -9.81 10.71
CA ASP A 107 16.21 -10.13 9.34
C ASP A 107 16.15 -8.91 8.40
N LYS A 108 15.55 -7.79 8.85
CA LYS A 108 15.34 -6.56 8.07
C LYS A 108 14.73 -6.85 6.70
N ILE A 109 13.63 -7.59 6.68
CA ILE A 109 13.06 -8.22 5.47
C ILE A 109 12.78 -7.23 4.32
N TRP A 110 12.55 -5.95 4.63
CA TRP A 110 12.37 -4.89 3.64
C TRP A 110 13.58 -4.73 2.72
N ARG A 111 14.81 -5.00 3.19
CA ARG A 111 16.03 -4.90 2.36
C ARG A 111 16.05 -5.96 1.27
N ALA A 112 15.66 -7.19 1.61
CA ALA A 112 15.53 -8.26 0.64
C ALA A 112 14.37 -8.00 -0.32
N ALA A 113 13.24 -7.51 0.20
CA ALA A 113 12.10 -7.12 -0.61
C ALA A 113 12.46 -6.03 -1.63
N MET A 114 13.23 -4.99 -1.24
CA MET A 114 13.66 -3.94 -2.16
C MET A 114 14.61 -4.44 -3.25
N ARG A 115 15.54 -5.35 -2.94
CA ARG A 115 16.35 -6.00 -3.99
C ARG A 115 15.48 -6.74 -5.00
N ARG A 116 14.55 -7.56 -4.50
CA ARG A 116 13.58 -8.26 -5.36
C ARG A 116 12.69 -7.30 -6.16
N TRP A 117 12.33 -6.16 -5.57
CA TRP A 117 11.57 -5.12 -6.26
C TRP A 117 12.34 -4.60 -7.48
N ASP A 118 13.60 -4.21 -7.28
CA ASP A 118 14.45 -3.61 -8.31
C ASP A 118 14.88 -4.63 -9.37
N ASP A 119 15.22 -5.86 -8.96
CA ASP A 119 15.81 -6.87 -9.83
C ASP A 119 14.77 -7.69 -10.61
N GLU A 120 13.57 -7.89 -10.04
CA GLU A 120 12.58 -8.82 -10.59
C GLU A 120 11.22 -8.17 -10.82
N VAL A 121 10.62 -7.62 -9.76
CA VAL A 121 9.18 -7.30 -9.75
C VAL A 121 8.86 -6.08 -10.61
N LYS A 122 9.60 -4.97 -10.44
CA LYS A 122 9.41 -3.76 -11.24
C LYS A 122 9.77 -4.00 -12.72
N PRO A 123 10.91 -4.62 -13.08
CA PRO A 123 11.20 -4.94 -14.48
C PRO A 123 10.15 -5.82 -15.14
N ALA A 124 9.63 -6.84 -14.45
CA ALA A 124 8.58 -7.69 -14.98
C ALA A 124 7.28 -6.92 -15.23
N ALA A 125 6.86 -6.07 -14.27
CA ALA A 125 5.69 -5.21 -14.43
C ALA A 125 5.85 -4.22 -15.58
N SER A 126 7.01 -3.56 -15.70
CA SER A 126 7.31 -2.65 -16.82
C SER A 126 7.26 -3.37 -18.16
N SER A 127 7.91 -4.53 -18.29
CA SER A 127 7.87 -5.32 -19.53
C SER A 127 6.45 -5.72 -19.91
N ARG A 128 5.62 -6.10 -18.93
CA ARG A 128 4.22 -6.45 -19.16
C ARG A 128 3.39 -5.23 -19.59
N HIS A 129 3.63 -4.06 -19.02
CA HIS A 129 3.01 -2.82 -19.45
C HIS A 129 3.39 -2.45 -20.89
N ASP A 130 4.68 -2.57 -21.24
CA ASP A 130 5.15 -2.30 -22.60
C ASP A 130 4.51 -3.23 -23.62
N GLN A 131 4.38 -4.53 -23.30
CA GLN A 131 3.68 -5.50 -24.15
C GLN A 131 2.22 -5.10 -24.41
N LEU A 132 1.49 -4.68 -23.36
CA LEU A 132 0.11 -4.21 -23.53
C LEU A 132 0.05 -2.92 -24.35
N ALA A 133 0.93 -1.97 -24.08
CA ALA A 133 0.96 -0.68 -24.76
C ALA A 133 1.40 -0.79 -26.24
N SER A 134 2.15 -1.83 -26.60
CA SER A 134 2.66 -2.05 -27.97
C SER A 134 1.62 -2.65 -28.94
N VAL A 135 0.43 -3.00 -28.47
CA VAL A 135 -0.61 -3.57 -29.34
C VAL A 135 -1.18 -2.49 -30.26
N ASP A 136 -1.15 -2.71 -31.57
CA ASP A 136 -1.81 -1.84 -32.53
C ASP A 136 -3.32 -2.04 -32.46
N LEU A 137 -4.00 -1.07 -31.85
CA LEU A 137 -5.44 -1.10 -31.60
C LEU A 137 -6.27 -0.97 -32.88
N ASP A 138 -5.73 -0.35 -33.93
CA ASP A 138 -6.45 -0.12 -35.20
C ASP A 138 -6.53 -1.40 -36.04
N GLU A 139 -5.61 -2.34 -35.83
CA GLU A 139 -5.59 -3.64 -36.50
C GLU A 139 -6.48 -4.69 -35.80
N LEU A 140 -6.97 -4.40 -34.59
CA LEU A 140 -7.78 -5.36 -33.83
C LEU A 140 -9.24 -5.42 -34.31
N GLY A 141 -9.69 -6.63 -34.63
CA GLY A 141 -11.12 -6.92 -34.72
C GLY A 141 -11.81 -6.85 -33.34
N LEU A 142 -13.14 -6.69 -33.33
CA LEU A 142 -13.95 -6.49 -32.11
C LEU A 142 -13.65 -7.48 -30.97
N ARG A 143 -13.52 -8.77 -31.28
CA ARG A 143 -13.22 -9.80 -30.26
C ARG A 143 -11.84 -9.61 -29.64
N ALA A 144 -10.83 -9.36 -30.47
CA ALA A 144 -9.46 -9.14 -30.01
C ALA A 144 -9.34 -7.84 -29.19
N MET A 145 -10.06 -6.78 -29.59
CA MET A 145 -10.14 -5.54 -28.82
C MET A 145 -10.74 -5.78 -27.43
N ARG A 146 -11.87 -6.50 -27.34
CA ARG A 146 -12.49 -6.85 -26.07
C ARG A 146 -11.52 -7.63 -25.18
N ASP A 147 -10.87 -8.64 -25.74
CA ASP A 147 -9.94 -9.49 -24.98
C ASP A 147 -8.73 -8.67 -24.51
N HIS A 148 -8.25 -7.73 -25.32
CA HIS A 148 -7.19 -6.79 -24.94
C HIS A 148 -7.60 -5.89 -23.76
N VAL A 149 -8.82 -5.32 -23.78
CA VAL A 149 -9.34 -4.52 -22.66
C VAL A 149 -9.42 -5.34 -21.37
N HIS A 150 -9.84 -6.60 -21.43
CA HIS A 150 -9.84 -7.48 -20.26
C HIS A 150 -8.42 -7.74 -19.74
N GLN A 151 -7.45 -7.97 -20.62
CA GLN A 151 -6.05 -8.15 -20.21
C GLN A 151 -5.47 -6.89 -19.55
N CYS A 152 -5.84 -5.70 -20.02
CA CYS A 152 -5.46 -4.44 -19.39
C CYS A 152 -6.11 -4.29 -18.01
N ALA A 153 -7.40 -4.63 -17.88
CA ALA A 153 -8.10 -4.60 -16.60
C ALA A 153 -7.49 -5.58 -15.58
N ASP A 154 -7.16 -6.79 -16.00
CA ASP A 154 -6.52 -7.80 -15.15
C ASP A 154 -5.12 -7.36 -14.73
N GLN A 155 -4.37 -6.72 -15.64
CA GLN A 155 -3.08 -6.14 -15.29
C GLN A 155 -3.21 -5.03 -14.24
N VAL A 156 -4.23 -4.17 -14.32
CA VAL A 156 -4.47 -3.15 -13.30
C VAL A 156 -4.74 -3.79 -11.94
N ARG A 157 -5.55 -4.85 -11.87
CA ARG A 157 -5.81 -5.59 -10.61
C ARG A 157 -4.51 -6.13 -10.00
N GLU A 158 -3.65 -6.70 -10.83
CA GLU A 158 -2.36 -7.24 -10.38
C GLU A 158 -1.42 -6.13 -9.90
N MET A 159 -1.42 -4.95 -10.55
CA MET A 159 -0.62 -3.81 -10.10
C MET A 159 -1.11 -3.22 -8.78
N VAL A 160 -2.42 -3.21 -8.54
CA VAL A 160 -2.97 -2.83 -7.23
C VAL A 160 -2.51 -3.81 -6.16
N TYR A 161 -2.62 -5.11 -6.40
CA TYR A 161 -2.07 -6.13 -5.50
C TYR A 161 -0.58 -5.93 -5.24
N GLN A 162 0.22 -5.78 -6.29
CA GLN A 162 1.65 -5.58 -6.21
C GLN A 162 2.02 -4.33 -5.40
N HIS A 163 1.32 -3.22 -5.61
CA HIS A 163 1.53 -2.00 -4.84
C HIS A 163 1.30 -2.26 -3.34
N HIS A 164 0.16 -2.84 -2.97
CA HIS A 164 -0.22 -3.00 -1.57
C HIS A 164 0.57 -4.10 -0.83
N ARG A 165 1.01 -5.17 -1.51
CA ARG A 165 1.93 -6.16 -0.89
C ARG A 165 3.29 -5.58 -0.52
N PHE A 166 3.72 -4.50 -1.21
CA PHE A 166 5.01 -3.84 -0.94
C PHE A 166 4.90 -2.64 0.02
N ASN A 167 3.69 -2.20 0.38
CA ASN A 167 3.49 -1.04 1.25
C ASN A 167 4.23 -1.16 2.58
N ALA A 168 4.11 -2.29 3.28
CA ALA A 168 4.78 -2.46 4.58
C ALA A 168 6.31 -2.43 4.44
N HIS A 169 6.86 -2.93 3.34
CA HIS A 169 8.30 -2.85 3.07
C HIS A 169 8.81 -1.42 2.87
N ALA A 170 7.95 -0.51 2.39
CA ALA A 170 8.29 0.91 2.29
C ALA A 170 8.02 1.68 3.59
N LEU A 171 6.91 1.39 4.28
CA LEU A 171 6.44 2.17 5.42
C LEU A 171 7.17 1.83 6.73
N VAL A 172 7.39 0.54 7.00
CA VAL A 172 8.02 0.10 8.26
C VAL A 172 9.42 0.67 8.47
N PRO A 173 10.36 0.61 7.51
CA PRO A 173 11.69 1.19 7.74
C PRO A 173 11.68 2.71 7.89
N VAL A 174 10.74 3.42 7.26
CA VAL A 174 10.55 4.86 7.48
C VAL A 174 10.06 5.12 8.89
N GLY A 175 9.07 4.35 9.37
CA GLY A 175 8.59 4.43 10.75
C GLY A 175 9.69 4.15 11.78
N ASP A 176 10.47 3.09 11.57
CA ASP A 176 11.62 2.70 12.40
C ASP A 176 12.65 3.84 12.50
N PHE A 177 13.05 4.41 11.36
CA PHE A 177 13.93 5.57 11.32
C PHE A 177 13.37 6.75 12.12
N ILE A 178 12.09 7.10 11.93
CA ILE A 178 11.47 8.24 12.61
C ILE A 178 11.44 8.04 14.12
N LEU A 179 11.15 6.83 14.60
CA LEU A 179 11.15 6.50 16.02
C LEU A 179 12.54 6.66 16.63
N HIS A 180 13.58 6.10 15.98
CA HIS A 180 14.96 6.22 16.43
C HIS A 180 15.48 7.66 16.40
N ALA A 181 15.27 8.36 15.28
CA ALA A 181 15.68 9.74 15.13
C ALA A 181 14.99 10.65 16.15
N SER A 182 13.69 10.44 16.41
CA SER A 182 12.97 11.18 17.45
C SER A 182 13.57 10.94 18.83
N GLY A 183 13.91 9.69 19.16
CA GLY A 183 14.59 9.34 20.41
C GLY A 183 15.97 9.99 20.56
N TRP A 184 16.75 10.06 19.48
CA TRP A 184 18.09 10.67 19.50
C TRP A 184 18.07 12.19 19.59
N THR A 185 17.19 12.84 18.83
CA THR A 185 17.22 14.30 18.69
C THR A 185 16.23 15.03 19.60
N GLY A 186 15.31 14.30 20.25
CA GLY A 186 14.19 14.87 21.02
C GLY A 186 13.22 15.68 20.15
N ARG A 187 13.24 15.50 18.83
CA ARG A 187 12.37 16.24 17.89
C ARG A 187 11.04 15.49 17.68
N PRO A 188 9.94 16.21 17.43
CA PRO A 188 8.65 15.58 17.14
C PRO A 188 8.72 14.80 15.80
N PRO A 189 8.10 13.60 15.71
CA PRO A 189 8.12 12.75 14.51
C PRO A 189 7.78 13.48 13.20
N VAL A 190 6.76 14.34 13.21
CA VAL A 190 6.32 15.10 12.02
C VAL A 190 7.45 15.92 11.40
N SER A 191 8.27 16.58 12.22
CA SER A 191 9.40 17.39 11.74
C SER A 191 10.51 16.58 11.08
N LEU A 192 10.62 15.29 11.43
CA LEU A 192 11.66 14.40 10.94
C LEU A 192 11.31 13.81 9.57
N PHE A 193 10.03 13.78 9.17
CA PHE A 193 9.66 13.39 7.80
C PHE A 193 10.22 14.34 6.75
N GLY A 194 10.55 15.59 7.11
CA GLY A 194 11.19 16.55 6.22
C GLY A 194 12.53 16.07 5.63
N VAL A 195 13.21 15.10 6.27
CA VAL A 195 14.45 14.54 5.68
C VAL A 195 14.21 13.71 4.42
N PHE A 196 12.98 13.25 4.20
CA PHE A 196 12.58 12.49 3.01
C PHE A 196 12.00 13.39 1.92
N GLU A 197 11.79 14.68 2.21
CA GLU A 197 11.21 15.62 1.27
C GLU A 197 12.11 15.76 0.04
N GLY A 198 11.51 15.60 -1.15
CA GLY A 198 12.21 15.71 -2.42
C GLY A 198 13.16 14.56 -2.76
N TYR A 199 13.26 13.50 -1.95
CA TYR A 199 14.20 12.40 -2.19
C TYR A 199 13.82 11.50 -3.39
N SER A 200 12.56 11.50 -3.80
CA SER A 200 12.09 10.72 -4.95
C SER A 200 12.56 11.35 -6.28
N PRO A 201 13.38 10.66 -7.10
CA PRO A 201 13.73 11.12 -8.44
C PRO A 201 12.53 11.22 -9.37
N VAL A 202 11.45 10.49 -9.07
CA VAL A 202 10.20 10.47 -9.85
C VAL A 202 9.37 11.73 -9.59
N SER A 203 9.37 12.20 -8.35
CA SER A 203 8.59 13.37 -7.96
C SER A 203 9.25 14.69 -8.38
N ASN A 204 10.56 14.68 -8.65
CA ASN A 204 11.36 15.83 -9.09
C ASN A 204 11.20 17.09 -8.20
N VAL A 205 11.04 16.90 -6.89
CA VAL A 205 10.84 17.98 -5.89
C VAL A 205 12.07 18.16 -4.99
N ALA A 206 13.24 17.64 -5.38
CA ALA A 206 14.46 17.82 -4.60
C ALA A 206 14.84 19.31 -4.51
N SER A 207 15.06 19.80 -3.29
CA SER A 207 15.67 21.13 -3.12
C SER A 207 17.05 21.14 -3.77
N PRO A 208 17.40 22.18 -4.56
CA PRO A 208 18.72 22.31 -5.18
C PRO A 208 19.88 22.22 -4.18
N ASP A 209 19.63 22.57 -2.91
CA ASP A 209 20.63 22.60 -1.84
C ASP A 209 20.94 21.21 -1.25
N VAL A 210 20.07 20.21 -1.48
CA VAL A 210 20.25 18.85 -0.94
C VAL A 210 21.41 18.12 -1.60
N PHE A 211 21.62 18.28 -2.90
CA PHE A 211 22.69 17.58 -3.61
C PHE A 211 24.10 18.03 -3.17
N PRO A 212 24.41 19.34 -3.08
CA PRO A 212 25.69 19.81 -2.52
C PRO A 212 25.93 19.34 -1.09
N ALA A 213 24.89 19.31 -0.24
CA ALA A 213 25.01 18.84 1.13
C ALA A 213 25.33 17.33 1.19
N LEU A 214 24.67 16.51 0.36
CA LEU A 214 24.96 15.08 0.26
C LEU A 214 26.38 14.82 -0.26
N ASP A 215 26.82 15.57 -1.26
CA ASP A 215 28.18 15.43 -1.81
C ASP A 215 29.23 15.81 -0.76
N ALA A 216 29.01 16.88 0.01
CA ALA A 216 29.88 17.25 1.12
C ALA A 216 29.95 16.16 2.21
N LEU A 217 28.80 15.60 2.60
CA LEU A 217 28.75 14.51 3.59
C LEU A 217 29.44 13.23 3.10
N ARG A 218 29.29 12.88 1.81
CA ARG A 218 29.96 11.72 1.21
C ARG A 218 31.47 11.90 1.08
N ALA A 219 31.94 13.15 1.00
CA ALA A 219 33.36 13.48 0.95
C ALA A 219 34.01 13.56 2.34
N ASP A 220 33.22 13.58 3.40
CA ASP A 220 33.68 13.69 4.79
C ASP A 220 33.83 12.31 5.44
N SER A 221 35.09 11.89 5.66
CA SER A 221 35.39 10.59 6.27
C SER A 221 34.90 10.47 7.72
N ASP A 222 34.85 11.58 8.46
CA ASP A 222 34.40 11.59 9.85
C ASP A 222 32.86 11.47 9.89
N ALA A 223 32.16 12.10 8.94
CA ALA A 223 30.72 11.93 8.77
C ALA A 223 30.37 10.49 8.38
N LEU A 224 31.13 9.88 7.46
CA LEU A 224 30.94 8.48 7.07
C LEU A 224 31.23 7.51 8.22
N ALA A 225 32.18 7.83 9.10
CA ALA A 225 32.49 7.01 10.26
C ALA A 225 31.33 6.93 11.27
N VAL A 226 30.45 7.93 11.30
CA VAL A 226 29.23 7.92 12.13
C VAL A 226 28.13 7.00 11.55
N LEU A 227 28.20 6.69 10.25
CA LEU A 227 27.21 5.87 9.54
C LEU A 227 27.58 4.38 9.46
N ALA A 228 28.80 4.00 9.86
CA ALA A 228 29.32 2.63 9.85
C ALA A 228 28.96 1.86 11.13
#